data_AF-A0A6L9IZ75-F1
#
_entry.id   AF-A0A6L9IZ75-F1
#
_cell.length_a   1.000
_cell.length_b   1.000
_cell.length_c   1.000
_cell.angle_alpha   90.00
_cell.angle_beta   90.00
_cell.angle_gamma   90.00
#
_symmetry.space_group_name_H-M   'P 1'
#
loop_
_entity.id
_entity.type
_entity.pdbx_description
1 polymer ?
#
loop_
_entity_poly.entity_id
_entity_poly.type
_entity_poly.pdbx_seq_one_letter_code
_entity_poly.pdbx_strand_id
1 'polypeptide(L)'
;MLKVIAHANAQTYYLSHFYTGLWELAHAGKIQLKFVYPWSLRGRVSQLGEPPMNEVLWMVVEDTDSGAVRKVCYDHHDKSYLFADKALELCDVYFKRSYVQADVDKLAPALAQKVVRMGFDFPCRSAHDRSAIQRSMAFYFAHKFDVRQLRQSAKTFYTTAWYLRENFRSPTIEDFEDSPTSEAEPKILYQTRVYSPGENTDTTNVNEWRVSIIRALKKEFGDRFVGGLQVNEFSKTNYPDCLTTRQADRWSFISMVKSNLIAVETRGLHYSTSWKMGEYMAAARCIVSEPPRHELPVPLEDGVHVMKFTTPDECVAACARVLDDPTLAAKLRHNAHQYYLDDVRPAVRVAKRLASLFNRAAV
;
A
#
# COMPACT_ATOMS: atom_id res chain seq x y z
N MET A 1 18.67 -16.56 -13.63
CA MET A 1 17.60 -15.56 -13.93
C MET A 1 16.30 -16.03 -13.26
N LEU A 2 15.41 -15.13 -12.84
CA LEU A 2 14.14 -15.54 -12.22
C LEU A 2 13.00 -15.56 -13.24
N LYS A 3 12.20 -16.62 -13.20
CA LYS A 3 10.96 -16.76 -13.97
C LYS A 3 9.77 -16.75 -13.02
N VAL A 4 8.92 -15.74 -13.17
CA VAL A 4 7.76 -15.49 -12.31
C VAL A 4 6.50 -15.84 -13.07
N ILE A 5 5.75 -16.79 -12.55
CA ILE A 5 4.44 -17.21 -13.05
C ILE A 5 3.38 -16.70 -12.06
N ALA A 6 2.70 -15.62 -12.40
CA ALA A 6 1.70 -14.97 -11.55
C ALA A 6 0.28 -15.34 -11.94
N HIS A 7 -0.57 -15.64 -10.96
CA HIS A 7 -1.96 -16.03 -11.21
C HIS A 7 -2.83 -14.77 -11.29
N ALA A 8 -3.48 -14.58 -12.44
CA ALA A 8 -4.17 -13.34 -12.78
C ALA A 8 -5.61 -13.26 -12.21
N ASN A 9 -5.93 -14.08 -11.22
CA ASN A 9 -7.25 -14.17 -10.58
C ASN A 9 -7.39 -13.27 -9.33
N ALA A 10 -6.33 -12.55 -8.96
CA ALA A 10 -6.31 -11.61 -7.84
C ALA A 10 -6.67 -10.18 -8.26
N GLN A 11 -7.14 -9.39 -7.30
CA GLN A 11 -7.66 -8.05 -7.56
C GLN A 11 -6.59 -7.07 -8.08
N THR A 12 -6.86 -6.37 -9.20
CA THR A 12 -5.84 -5.58 -9.89
C THR A 12 -5.42 -4.29 -9.17
N TYR A 13 -6.34 -3.59 -8.50
CA TYR A 13 -6.07 -2.29 -7.88
C TYR A 13 -5.25 -2.39 -6.59
N TYR A 14 -5.65 -3.23 -5.62
CA TYR A 14 -4.92 -3.37 -4.36
C TYR A 14 -3.51 -3.93 -4.54
N LEU A 15 -3.30 -4.80 -5.54
CA LEU A 15 -2.00 -5.38 -5.88
C LEU A 15 -1.23 -4.56 -6.93
N SER A 16 -1.72 -3.37 -7.29
CA SER A 16 -1.16 -2.57 -8.39
C SER A 16 0.30 -2.20 -8.19
N HIS A 17 0.73 -1.91 -6.95
CA HIS A 17 2.13 -1.68 -6.65
C HIS A 17 2.99 -2.91 -6.99
N PHE A 18 2.56 -4.09 -6.56
CA PHE A 18 3.31 -5.32 -6.82
C PHE A 18 3.35 -5.66 -8.31
N TYR A 19 2.22 -5.55 -9.01
CA TYR A 19 2.16 -5.73 -10.46
C TYR A 19 3.07 -4.72 -11.19
N THR A 20 3.11 -3.49 -10.72
CA THR A 20 3.98 -2.45 -11.25
C THR A 20 5.45 -2.86 -11.11
N GLY A 21 5.88 -3.32 -9.93
CA GLY A 21 7.25 -3.81 -9.75
C GLY A 21 7.60 -5.01 -10.63
N LEU A 22 6.68 -5.97 -10.81
CA LEU A 22 6.87 -7.08 -11.74
C LEU A 22 7.05 -6.61 -13.19
N TRP A 23 6.24 -5.66 -13.65
CA TRP A 23 6.33 -5.13 -15.01
C TRP A 23 7.61 -4.32 -15.25
N GLU A 24 8.02 -3.49 -14.29
CA GLU A 24 9.29 -2.77 -14.36
C GLU A 24 10.49 -3.73 -14.45
N LEU A 25 10.53 -4.76 -13.61
CA LEU A 25 11.60 -5.76 -13.64
C LEU A 25 11.62 -6.58 -14.93
N ALA A 26 10.43 -6.93 -15.45
CA ALA A 26 10.33 -7.65 -16.72
C ALA A 26 10.76 -6.77 -17.90
N HIS A 27 10.38 -5.49 -17.89
CA HIS A 27 10.81 -4.52 -18.90
C HIS A 27 12.33 -4.32 -18.89
N ALA A 28 12.93 -4.24 -17.70
CA ALA A 28 14.38 -4.16 -17.51
C ALA A 28 15.14 -5.48 -17.79
N GLY A 29 14.46 -6.54 -18.20
CA GLY A 29 15.07 -7.85 -18.50
C GLY A 29 15.61 -8.59 -17.26
N LYS A 30 15.22 -8.19 -16.05
CA LYS A 30 15.66 -8.79 -14.79
C LYS A 30 14.92 -10.08 -14.44
N ILE A 31 13.67 -10.20 -14.90
CA ILE A 31 12.84 -11.39 -14.72
C ILE A 31 12.12 -11.78 -16.01
N GLN A 32 11.75 -13.05 -16.13
CA GLN A 32 10.76 -13.51 -17.10
C GLN A 32 9.39 -13.54 -16.44
N LEU A 33 8.49 -12.64 -16.84
CA LEU A 33 7.14 -12.56 -16.27
C LEU A 33 6.11 -13.25 -17.17
N LYS A 34 5.30 -14.13 -16.59
CA LYS A 34 4.15 -14.76 -17.25
C LYS A 34 2.92 -14.73 -16.35
N PHE A 35 1.78 -14.37 -16.92
CA PHE A 35 0.48 -14.50 -16.25
C PHE A 35 -0.22 -15.80 -16.62
N VAL A 36 -0.80 -16.47 -15.63
CA VAL A 36 -1.72 -17.60 -15.82
C VAL A 36 -3.14 -17.12 -15.61
N TYR A 37 -3.96 -17.30 -16.63
CA TYR A 37 -5.35 -16.87 -16.62
C TYR A 37 -6.29 -18.07 -16.38
N PRO A 38 -7.39 -17.89 -15.63
CA PRO A 38 -8.28 -18.99 -15.22
C PRO A 38 -8.93 -19.73 -16.40
N TRP A 39 -9.15 -19.07 -17.54
CA TRP A 39 -9.70 -19.70 -18.75
C TRP A 39 -8.69 -20.54 -19.53
N SER A 40 -7.39 -20.37 -19.28
CA SER A 40 -6.34 -21.15 -19.95
C SER A 40 -6.31 -22.60 -19.45
N LEU A 41 -5.85 -23.55 -20.28
CA LEU A 41 -5.71 -24.96 -19.89
C LEU A 41 -4.89 -25.12 -18.59
N ARG A 42 -3.78 -24.37 -18.47
CA ARG A 42 -2.97 -24.34 -17.24
C ARG A 42 -3.71 -23.71 -16.05
N GLY A 43 -4.51 -22.67 -16.27
CA GLY A 43 -5.30 -22.04 -15.21
C GLY A 43 -6.45 -22.91 -14.69
N ARG A 44 -7.08 -23.72 -15.55
CA ARG A 44 -8.10 -24.71 -15.10
C ARG A 44 -7.47 -25.82 -14.26
N VAL A 45 -6.27 -26.25 -14.62
CA VAL A 45 -5.52 -27.27 -13.86
C VAL A 45 -5.02 -26.71 -12.52
N SER A 46 -4.59 -25.45 -12.47
CA SER A 46 -4.07 -24.85 -11.23
C SER A 46 -5.18 -24.57 -10.20
N GLN A 47 -6.40 -24.24 -10.65
CA GLN A 47 -7.57 -24.07 -9.77
C GLN A 47 -7.98 -25.33 -9.00
N LEU A 48 -7.59 -26.53 -9.45
CA LEU A 48 -7.96 -27.80 -8.80
C LEU A 48 -7.20 -28.07 -7.48
N GLY A 49 -6.15 -27.30 -7.18
CA GLY A 49 -5.37 -27.44 -5.93
C GLY A 49 -5.11 -26.13 -5.17
N GLU A 50 -5.33 -24.98 -5.80
CA GLU A 50 -4.95 -23.67 -5.25
C GLU A 50 -6.02 -23.02 -4.34
N PRO A 51 -5.65 -22.09 -3.45
CA PRO A 51 -6.57 -21.37 -2.56
C PRO A 51 -7.56 -20.46 -3.33
N PRO A 52 -8.71 -20.09 -2.74
CA PRO A 52 -9.50 -18.95 -3.22
C PRO A 52 -8.65 -17.66 -3.17
N MET A 53 -8.61 -16.89 -4.26
CA MET A 53 -7.55 -15.88 -4.55
C MET A 53 -8.03 -14.43 -4.58
N ASN A 54 -9.15 -14.14 -3.93
CA ASN A 54 -9.85 -12.87 -4.08
C ASN A 54 -8.98 -11.69 -3.59
N GLU A 55 -8.19 -11.95 -2.54
CA GLU A 55 -7.44 -10.94 -1.77
C GLU A 55 -5.94 -11.26 -1.63
N VAL A 56 -5.49 -12.33 -2.31
CA VAL A 56 -4.07 -12.73 -2.34
C VAL A 56 -3.58 -12.91 -3.77
N LEU A 57 -2.35 -12.53 -4.04
CA LEU A 57 -1.65 -12.86 -5.29
C LEU A 57 -0.81 -14.12 -5.09
N TRP A 58 -1.13 -15.15 -5.86
CA TRP A 58 -0.36 -16.39 -5.91
C TRP A 58 0.62 -16.39 -7.07
N MET A 59 1.83 -16.88 -6.81
CA MET A 59 2.87 -17.01 -7.82
C MET A 59 3.68 -18.29 -7.63
N VAL A 60 4.22 -18.76 -8.74
CA VAL A 60 5.32 -19.72 -8.75
C VAL A 60 6.55 -19.01 -9.31
N VAL A 61 7.62 -18.99 -8.52
CA VAL A 61 8.89 -18.39 -8.90
C VAL A 61 9.91 -19.52 -9.08
N GLU A 62 10.53 -19.55 -10.25
CA GLU A 62 11.55 -20.50 -10.63
C GLU A 62 12.87 -19.75 -10.82
N ASP A 63 13.91 -20.22 -10.18
CA ASP A 63 15.27 -19.79 -10.43
C ASP A 63 15.88 -20.68 -11.52
N THR A 64 16.06 -20.12 -12.72
CA THR A 64 16.48 -20.88 -13.91
C THR A 64 17.88 -21.45 -13.79
N ASP A 65 18.72 -20.90 -12.90
CA ASP A 65 20.12 -21.31 -12.78
C ASP A 65 20.24 -22.53 -11.86
N SER A 66 19.47 -22.57 -10.77
CA SER A 66 19.48 -23.68 -9.82
C SER A 66 18.37 -24.72 -10.06
N GLY A 67 17.35 -24.37 -10.84
CA GLY A 67 16.12 -25.15 -10.98
C GLY A 67 15.21 -25.11 -9.74
N ALA A 68 15.56 -24.32 -8.71
CA ALA A 68 14.76 -24.21 -7.50
C ALA A 68 13.43 -23.52 -7.79
N VAL A 69 12.35 -24.03 -7.19
CA VAL A 69 11.00 -23.50 -7.33
C VAL A 69 10.46 -23.10 -5.96
N ARG A 70 9.74 -21.98 -5.91
CA ARG A 70 9.03 -21.48 -4.73
C ARG A 70 7.61 -21.07 -5.08
N LYS A 71 6.65 -21.54 -4.29
CA LYS A 71 5.27 -21.06 -4.26
C LYS A 71 5.18 -19.88 -3.31
N VAL A 72 4.66 -18.77 -3.80
CA VAL A 72 4.67 -17.50 -3.07
C VAL A 72 3.26 -16.94 -3.02
N CYS A 73 2.86 -16.51 -1.83
CA CYS A 73 1.61 -15.81 -1.61
C CYS A 73 1.88 -14.37 -1.16
N TYR A 74 1.20 -13.41 -1.77
CA TYR A 74 1.17 -12.01 -1.35
C TYR A 74 -0.22 -11.67 -0.83
N ASP A 75 -0.30 -11.49 0.48
CA ASP A 75 -1.52 -11.18 1.20
C ASP A 75 -1.61 -9.68 1.51
N HIS A 76 -2.61 -9.04 0.91
CA HIS A 76 -2.82 -7.59 1.01
C HIS A 76 -3.80 -7.17 2.12
N HIS A 77 -4.28 -8.09 2.96
CA HIS A 77 -5.22 -7.77 4.03
C HIS A 77 -4.61 -6.81 5.06
N ASP A 78 -5.38 -5.79 5.45
CA ASP A 78 -5.03 -4.85 6.52
C ASP A 78 -5.08 -5.47 7.92
N LYS A 79 -5.93 -6.47 8.13
CA LYS A 79 -6.12 -7.12 9.44
C LYS A 79 -4.94 -8.01 9.76
N SER A 80 -4.30 -7.77 10.91
CA SER A 80 -3.13 -8.52 11.37
C SER A 80 -3.38 -10.02 11.53
N TYR A 81 -4.49 -10.39 12.18
CA TYR A 81 -4.85 -11.77 12.49
C TYR A 81 -5.52 -12.54 11.33
N LEU A 82 -5.81 -11.88 10.21
CA LEU A 82 -6.52 -12.51 9.10
C LEU A 82 -5.50 -13.02 8.08
N PHE A 83 -5.44 -14.34 7.92
CA PHE A 83 -4.62 -15.03 6.94
C PHE A 83 -5.52 -15.79 5.97
N ALA A 84 -5.06 -15.97 4.73
CA ALA A 84 -5.67 -16.87 3.78
C ALA A 84 -5.16 -18.30 4.05
N ASP A 85 -5.82 -19.01 4.97
CA ASP A 85 -5.36 -20.29 5.53
C ASP A 85 -4.84 -21.28 4.47
N LYS A 86 -5.65 -21.57 3.45
CA LYS A 86 -5.25 -22.49 2.38
C LYS A 86 -4.02 -21.99 1.60
N ALA A 87 -3.85 -20.68 1.44
CA ALA A 87 -2.68 -20.10 0.77
C ALA A 87 -1.42 -20.19 1.64
N LEU A 88 -1.57 -19.92 2.94
CA LEU A 88 -0.51 -20.07 3.93
C LEU A 88 -0.04 -21.53 4.05
N GLU A 89 -0.97 -22.48 4.04
CA GLU A 89 -0.68 -23.91 4.05
C GLU A 89 0.13 -24.35 2.82
N LEU A 90 -0.28 -23.91 1.63
CA LEU A 90 0.26 -24.41 0.36
C LEU A 90 1.52 -23.68 -0.14
N CYS A 91 1.75 -22.45 0.28
CA CYS A 91 2.92 -21.68 -0.15
C CYS A 91 4.19 -22.11 0.60
N ASP A 92 5.34 -21.77 0.02
CA ASP A 92 6.64 -21.85 0.69
C ASP A 92 6.94 -20.55 1.44
N VAL A 93 6.49 -19.41 0.89
CA VAL A 93 6.69 -18.06 1.46
C VAL A 93 5.38 -17.26 1.38
N TYR A 94 5.01 -16.64 2.50
CA TYR A 94 3.78 -15.87 2.66
C TYR A 94 4.08 -14.41 3.04
N PHE A 95 4.08 -13.51 2.07
CA PHE A 95 4.25 -12.09 2.33
C PHE A 95 2.94 -11.50 2.85
N LYS A 96 2.95 -11.00 4.09
CA LYS A 96 1.79 -10.36 4.71
C LYS A 96 2.00 -8.85 4.77
N ARG A 97 1.02 -8.08 4.28
CA ARG A 97 1.06 -6.60 4.30
C ARG A 97 1.20 -6.02 5.69
N SER A 98 0.42 -6.59 6.60
CA SER A 98 0.05 -5.94 7.85
C SER A 98 -0.13 -7.03 8.89
N TYR A 99 0.81 -7.15 9.82
CA TYR A 99 0.71 -8.03 10.98
C TYR A 99 1.57 -7.52 12.16
N VAL A 100 1.18 -7.93 13.37
CA VAL A 100 2.03 -7.89 14.56
C VAL A 100 2.50 -9.30 14.90
N GLN A 101 3.71 -9.44 15.46
CA GLN A 101 4.29 -10.74 15.76
C GLN A 101 3.38 -11.61 16.64
N ALA A 102 2.70 -11.01 17.62
CA ALA A 102 1.76 -11.70 18.50
C ALA A 102 0.58 -12.40 17.80
N ASP A 103 0.21 -11.99 16.57
CA ASP A 103 -0.80 -12.70 15.78
C ASP A 103 -0.19 -13.84 14.96
N VAL A 104 1.06 -13.72 14.52
CA VAL A 104 1.81 -14.80 13.86
C VAL A 104 2.14 -15.91 14.85
N ASP A 105 2.46 -15.57 16.10
CA ASP A 105 2.79 -16.52 17.17
C ASP A 105 1.61 -17.43 17.55
N LYS A 106 0.38 -17.08 17.15
CA LYS A 106 -0.82 -17.92 17.33
C LYS A 106 -0.93 -19.02 16.28
N LEU A 107 -0.17 -18.93 15.18
CA LEU A 107 -0.15 -19.94 14.13
C LEU A 107 0.65 -21.16 14.57
N ALA A 108 0.40 -22.30 13.95
CA ALA A 108 1.29 -23.45 14.10
C ALA A 108 2.73 -23.06 13.69
N PRO A 109 3.78 -23.51 14.40
CA PRO A 109 5.16 -23.09 14.13
C PRO A 109 5.60 -23.26 12.67
N ALA A 110 5.15 -24.34 12.04
CA ALA A 110 5.45 -24.64 10.63
C ALA A 110 4.83 -23.63 9.63
N LEU A 111 3.75 -22.96 10.01
CA LEU A 111 3.10 -21.90 9.23
C LEU A 111 3.68 -20.53 9.58
N ALA A 112 3.92 -20.27 10.86
CA ALA A 112 4.49 -19.01 11.35
C ALA A 112 5.82 -18.66 10.66
N GLN A 113 6.71 -19.65 10.48
CA GLN A 113 8.01 -19.48 9.79
C GLN A 113 7.90 -19.08 8.31
N LYS A 114 6.72 -19.27 7.68
CA LYS A 114 6.50 -18.87 6.28
C LYS A 114 6.12 -17.39 6.15
N VAL A 115 5.66 -16.77 7.23
CA VAL A 115 5.15 -15.39 7.21
C VAL A 115 6.30 -14.40 7.16
N VAL A 116 6.32 -13.57 6.12
CA VAL A 116 7.36 -12.58 5.88
C VAL A 116 6.76 -11.19 5.75
N ARG A 117 7.48 -10.20 6.27
CA ARG A 117 7.15 -8.77 6.18
C ARG A 117 7.14 -8.31 4.73
N MET A 118 6.04 -7.70 4.28
CA MET A 118 5.94 -7.20 2.90
C MET A 118 6.49 -5.76 2.73
N GLY A 119 6.30 -4.89 3.71
CA GLY A 119 6.66 -3.47 3.64
C GLY A 119 5.51 -2.58 3.14
N PHE A 120 5.83 -1.37 2.69
CA PHE A 120 4.83 -0.40 2.27
C PHE A 120 4.33 -0.64 0.84
N ASP A 121 3.07 -0.28 0.63
CA ASP A 121 2.35 -0.39 -0.64
C ASP A 121 1.55 0.88 -0.88
N PHE A 122 1.41 1.24 -2.16
CA PHE A 122 0.54 2.33 -2.59
C PHE A 122 0.11 2.15 -4.04
N PRO A 123 -1.12 2.56 -4.42
CA PRO A 123 -1.60 2.40 -5.78
C PRO A 123 -0.80 3.23 -6.78
N CYS A 124 -0.18 2.53 -7.72
CA CYS A 124 0.59 3.10 -8.83
C CYS A 124 0.54 2.15 -10.02
N ARG A 125 0.97 2.65 -11.19
CA ARG A 125 0.97 1.90 -12.44
C ARG A 125 2.33 1.96 -13.12
N SER A 126 2.75 0.85 -13.72
CA SER A 126 3.86 0.83 -14.68
C SER A 126 3.38 1.34 -16.04
N ALA A 127 4.17 2.20 -16.70
CA ALA A 127 3.94 2.56 -18.10
C ALA A 127 4.04 1.33 -19.04
N HIS A 128 4.67 0.25 -18.57
CA HIS A 128 4.86 -0.99 -19.30
C HIS A 128 3.79 -2.06 -19.01
N ASP A 129 2.81 -1.79 -18.13
CA ASP A 129 1.75 -2.75 -17.84
C ASP A 129 0.81 -2.93 -19.05
N ARG A 130 0.86 -4.12 -19.65
CA ARG A 130 0.04 -4.51 -20.81
C ARG A 130 -1.10 -5.45 -20.46
N SER A 131 -1.26 -5.86 -19.20
CA SER A 131 -2.23 -6.91 -18.82
C SER A 131 -3.31 -6.46 -17.83
N ALA A 132 -3.37 -5.20 -17.41
CA ALA A 132 -4.39 -4.71 -16.46
C ALA A 132 -5.84 -5.10 -16.83
N ILE A 133 -6.23 -4.94 -18.11
CA ILE A 133 -7.54 -5.35 -18.62
C ILE A 133 -7.72 -6.87 -18.53
N GLN A 134 -6.73 -7.64 -18.98
CA GLN A 134 -6.77 -9.10 -18.96
C GLN A 134 -6.84 -9.65 -17.52
N ARG A 135 -6.07 -9.08 -16.58
CA ARG A 135 -6.12 -9.44 -15.15
C ARG A 135 -7.47 -9.08 -14.54
N SER A 136 -8.03 -7.93 -14.87
CA SER A 136 -9.37 -7.55 -14.39
C SER A 136 -10.46 -8.46 -14.91
N MET A 137 -10.40 -8.87 -16.19
CA MET A 137 -11.32 -9.87 -16.74
C MET A 137 -11.12 -11.24 -16.07
N ALA A 138 -9.88 -11.65 -15.81
CA ALA A 138 -9.59 -12.90 -15.09
C ALA A 138 -10.13 -12.92 -13.68
N PHE A 139 -9.99 -11.82 -12.95
CA PHE A 139 -10.67 -11.65 -11.66
C PHE A 139 -12.19 -11.82 -11.83
N TYR A 140 -12.82 -11.11 -12.77
CA TYR A 140 -14.26 -11.22 -13.00
C TYR A 140 -14.72 -12.65 -13.31
N PHE A 141 -14.05 -13.35 -14.23
CA PHE A 141 -14.43 -14.70 -14.62
C PHE A 141 -14.15 -15.73 -13.53
N ALA A 142 -13.05 -15.60 -12.77
CA ALA A 142 -12.77 -16.48 -11.64
C ALA A 142 -13.88 -16.43 -10.58
N HIS A 143 -14.53 -15.28 -10.40
CA HIS A 143 -15.59 -15.07 -9.40
C HIS A 143 -17.01 -15.21 -9.97
N LYS A 144 -17.15 -15.45 -11.28
CA LYS A 144 -18.46 -15.67 -11.93
C LYS A 144 -18.95 -17.12 -11.84
N PHE A 145 -18.03 -18.06 -11.63
CA PHE A 145 -18.32 -19.49 -11.50
C PHE A 145 -18.58 -19.93 -10.05
N ASP A 146 -18.66 -18.99 -9.10
CA ASP A 146 -19.23 -19.27 -7.77
C ASP A 146 -20.77 -19.16 -7.88
N VAL A 147 -21.38 -20.25 -8.35
CA VAL A 147 -22.67 -20.31 -9.07
C VAL A 147 -23.93 -20.03 -8.22
N ARG A 148 -23.83 -19.53 -6.98
CA ARG A 148 -24.99 -19.54 -6.08
C ARG A 148 -25.96 -18.36 -6.15
N GLN A 149 -25.66 -17.19 -6.73
CA GLN A 149 -26.68 -16.12 -6.87
C GLN A 149 -26.44 -15.14 -8.04
N LEU A 150 -27.43 -14.94 -8.92
CA LEU A 150 -27.41 -13.92 -9.99
C LEU A 150 -27.13 -12.48 -9.47
N ARG A 151 -27.53 -12.16 -8.22
CA ARG A 151 -27.26 -10.86 -7.58
C ARG A 151 -25.77 -10.63 -7.31
N GLN A 152 -24.99 -11.70 -7.08
CA GLN A 152 -23.55 -11.59 -6.88
C GLN A 152 -22.84 -11.23 -8.20
N SER A 153 -23.32 -11.71 -9.35
CA SER A 153 -22.74 -11.40 -10.67
C SER A 153 -22.76 -9.91 -11.01
N ALA A 154 -23.82 -9.19 -10.65
CA ALA A 154 -23.92 -7.74 -10.84
C ALA A 154 -22.94 -7.00 -9.92
N LYS A 155 -22.89 -7.35 -8.63
CA LYS A 155 -21.94 -6.78 -7.67
C LYS A 155 -20.49 -7.02 -8.11
N THR A 156 -20.13 -8.23 -8.52
CA THR A 156 -18.79 -8.57 -9.03
C THR A 156 -18.46 -7.79 -10.29
N PHE A 157 -19.43 -7.58 -11.19
CA PHE A 157 -19.25 -6.74 -12.38
C PHE A 157 -18.94 -5.29 -12.01
N TYR A 158 -19.79 -4.64 -11.20
CA TYR A 158 -19.59 -3.25 -10.79
C TYR A 158 -18.27 -3.06 -10.04
N THR A 159 -17.96 -3.97 -9.12
CA THR A 159 -16.70 -3.98 -8.37
C THR A 159 -15.49 -4.14 -9.29
N THR A 160 -15.54 -5.04 -10.27
CA THR A 160 -14.45 -5.20 -11.25
C THR A 160 -14.30 -3.96 -12.13
N ALA A 161 -15.40 -3.41 -12.63
CA ALA A 161 -15.39 -2.20 -13.43
C ALA A 161 -14.81 -1.01 -12.64
N TRP A 162 -15.15 -0.91 -11.34
CA TRP A 162 -14.56 0.07 -10.44
C TRP A 162 -13.05 -0.14 -10.30
N TYR A 163 -12.57 -1.36 -10.00
CA TYR A 163 -11.14 -1.63 -9.89
C TYR A 163 -10.37 -1.34 -11.17
N LEU A 164 -10.92 -1.67 -12.33
CA LEU A 164 -10.31 -1.37 -13.62
C LEU A 164 -10.22 0.14 -13.84
N ARG A 165 -11.31 0.87 -13.56
CA ARG A 165 -11.35 2.33 -13.63
C ARG A 165 -10.32 2.98 -12.70
N GLU A 166 -10.23 2.55 -11.44
CA GLU A 166 -9.27 3.08 -10.48
C GLU A 166 -7.83 2.73 -10.86
N ASN A 167 -7.58 1.53 -11.42
CA ASN A 167 -6.25 1.19 -11.93
C ASN A 167 -5.84 2.07 -13.12
N PHE A 168 -6.74 2.38 -14.05
CA PHE A 168 -6.46 3.30 -15.16
C PHE A 168 -6.29 4.76 -14.73
N ARG A 169 -6.97 5.15 -13.66
CA ARG A 169 -6.81 6.48 -13.04
C ARG A 169 -5.61 6.56 -12.10
N SER A 170 -4.98 5.42 -11.80
CA SER A 170 -3.80 5.38 -10.95
C SER A 170 -2.63 6.05 -11.69
N PRO A 171 -1.96 7.01 -11.06
CA PRO A 171 -0.75 7.62 -11.59
C PRO A 171 0.35 6.59 -11.82
N THR A 172 1.28 6.94 -12.69
CA THR A 172 2.53 6.22 -12.87
C THR A 172 3.44 6.36 -11.65
N ILE A 173 4.51 5.57 -11.57
CA ILE A 173 5.46 5.66 -10.46
C ILE A 173 6.06 7.07 -10.42
N GLU A 174 6.46 7.57 -11.59
CA GLU A 174 7.14 8.83 -11.81
C GLU A 174 6.27 10.04 -11.42
N ASP A 175 4.95 9.91 -11.49
CA ASP A 175 4.03 10.98 -11.07
C ASP A 175 4.12 11.27 -9.56
N PHE A 176 4.45 10.26 -8.74
CA PHE A 176 4.66 10.41 -7.30
C PHE A 176 6.05 10.91 -6.94
N GLU A 177 7.05 10.59 -7.78
CA GLU A 177 8.46 10.85 -7.47
C GLU A 177 8.76 12.35 -7.51
N ASP A 178 9.57 12.82 -6.56
CA ASP A 178 10.09 14.17 -6.52
C ASP A 178 11.46 14.21 -5.83
N SER A 179 12.26 15.24 -6.10
CA SER A 179 13.59 15.37 -5.49
C SER A 179 13.51 15.87 -4.04
N PRO A 180 14.39 15.40 -3.13
CA PRO A 180 14.60 16.01 -1.82
C PRO A 180 15.01 17.48 -1.87
N THR A 181 15.50 17.95 -3.01
CA THR A 181 15.90 19.35 -3.23
C THR A 181 14.84 20.19 -3.93
N SER A 182 13.72 19.58 -4.35
CA SER A 182 12.62 20.32 -4.98
C SER A 182 12.04 21.34 -4.01
N GLU A 183 11.57 22.47 -4.53
CA GLU A 183 10.92 23.49 -3.73
C GLU A 183 9.64 22.94 -3.09
N ALA A 184 9.41 23.32 -1.84
CA ALA A 184 8.23 22.95 -1.08
C ALA A 184 7.83 24.14 -0.22
N GLU A 185 6.55 24.48 -0.20
CA GLU A 185 6.04 25.51 0.69
C GLU A 185 6.20 25.05 2.14
N PRO A 186 6.60 25.92 3.09
CA PRO A 186 6.74 25.59 4.51
C PRO A 186 5.35 25.45 5.17
N LYS A 187 4.61 24.44 4.72
CA LYS A 187 3.23 24.14 5.05
C LYS A 187 3.08 22.66 5.38
N ILE A 188 2.01 22.36 6.09
CA ILE A 188 1.69 21.04 6.63
C ILE A 188 0.46 20.51 5.90
N LEU A 189 0.63 19.41 5.18
CA LEU A 189 -0.46 18.68 4.57
C LEU A 189 -0.97 17.58 5.51
N TYR A 190 -2.26 17.65 5.83
CA TYR A 190 -2.99 16.51 6.38
C TYR A 190 -4.41 16.48 5.82
N GLN A 191 -4.63 15.64 4.81
CA GLN A 191 -5.96 15.42 4.26
C GLN A 191 -6.37 13.96 4.44
N THR A 192 -7.52 13.70 5.03
CA THR A 192 -8.00 12.34 5.31
C THR A 192 -9.52 12.24 5.18
N ARG A 193 -10.06 11.03 5.27
CA ARG A 193 -11.51 10.81 5.34
C ARG A 193 -11.90 10.35 6.74
N VAL A 194 -13.17 10.52 7.07
CA VAL A 194 -13.83 9.80 8.16
C VAL A 194 -14.65 8.64 7.59
N TYR A 195 -14.93 7.66 8.45
CA TYR A 195 -15.77 6.50 8.16
C TYR A 195 -17.14 6.69 8.79
N SER A 196 -18.21 6.35 8.06
CA SER A 196 -19.56 6.35 8.61
C SER A 196 -19.73 5.21 9.63
N PRO A 197 -20.67 5.34 10.60
CA PRO A 197 -20.95 4.29 11.56
C PRO A 197 -21.30 2.98 10.85
N GLY A 198 -20.78 1.86 11.37
CA GLY A 198 -21.03 0.53 10.81
C GLY A 198 -20.11 0.12 9.64
N GLU A 199 -19.29 1.02 9.09
CA GLU A 199 -18.27 0.63 8.09
C GLU A 199 -17.19 -0.29 8.70
N ASN A 200 -16.90 -0.13 10.00
CA ASN A 200 -15.96 -0.96 10.75
C ASN A 200 -16.18 -0.80 12.27
N THR A 201 -15.63 -1.73 13.06
CA THR A 201 -15.71 -1.68 14.52
C THR A 201 -14.85 -0.58 15.15
N ASP A 202 -13.80 -0.13 14.45
CA ASP A 202 -12.84 0.88 14.96
C ASP A 202 -13.04 2.28 14.33
N THR A 203 -14.21 2.52 13.73
CA THR A 203 -14.49 3.78 13.00
C THR A 203 -14.47 4.99 13.91
N THR A 204 -15.12 4.93 15.08
CA THR A 204 -15.21 6.04 16.03
C THR A 204 -13.81 6.49 16.48
N ASN A 205 -12.97 5.57 16.96
CA ASN A 205 -11.64 5.93 17.46
C ASN A 205 -10.78 6.56 16.35
N VAL A 206 -10.79 5.97 15.15
CA VAL A 206 -10.04 6.51 14.02
C VAL A 206 -10.55 7.89 13.62
N ASN A 207 -11.86 8.11 13.61
CA ASN A 207 -12.44 9.41 13.27
C ASN A 207 -12.07 10.48 14.31
N GLU A 208 -12.29 10.21 15.60
CA GLU A 208 -12.00 11.16 16.68
C GLU A 208 -10.50 11.49 16.73
N TRP A 209 -9.65 10.49 16.50
CA TRP A 209 -8.22 10.69 16.42
C TRP A 209 -7.82 11.59 15.24
N ARG A 210 -8.37 11.35 14.04
CA ARG A 210 -8.09 12.18 12.87
C ARG A 210 -8.57 13.63 13.07
N VAL A 211 -9.72 13.79 13.70
CA VAL A 211 -10.33 15.08 14.00
C VAL A 211 -9.51 15.86 15.03
N SER A 212 -9.03 15.21 16.09
CA SER A 212 -8.19 15.87 17.10
C SER A 212 -6.89 16.42 16.50
N ILE A 213 -6.24 15.65 15.61
CA ILE A 213 -5.06 16.09 14.86
C ILE A 213 -5.38 17.28 13.95
N ILE A 214 -6.48 17.22 13.18
CA ILE A 214 -6.87 18.34 12.30
C ILE A 214 -7.12 19.61 13.12
N ARG A 215 -7.84 19.52 14.24
CA ARG A 215 -8.13 20.66 15.11
C ARG A 215 -6.86 21.26 15.70
N ALA A 216 -5.94 20.42 16.19
CA ALA A 216 -4.67 20.85 16.74
C ALA A 216 -3.82 21.57 15.67
N LEU A 217 -3.68 20.99 14.48
CA LEU A 217 -2.91 21.58 13.39
C LEU A 217 -3.55 22.89 12.87
N LYS A 218 -4.89 22.93 12.72
CA LYS A 218 -5.60 24.15 12.32
C LYS A 218 -5.41 25.27 13.34
N LYS A 219 -5.53 24.95 14.64
CA LYS A 219 -5.40 25.91 15.74
C LYS A 219 -4.00 26.53 15.77
N GLU A 220 -2.96 25.72 15.64
CA GLU A 220 -1.57 26.22 15.73
C GLU A 220 -1.10 26.90 14.45
N PHE A 221 -1.38 26.30 13.29
CA PHE A 221 -0.71 26.69 12.04
C PHE A 221 -1.56 27.56 11.12
N GLY A 222 -2.88 27.68 11.35
CA GLY A 222 -3.77 28.52 10.54
C GLY A 222 -3.59 28.26 9.04
N ASP A 223 -3.21 29.30 8.30
CA ASP A 223 -3.00 29.26 6.84
C ASP A 223 -1.80 28.39 6.38
N ARG A 224 -0.91 28.00 7.31
CA ARG A 224 0.15 27.03 7.03
C ARG A 224 -0.34 25.58 7.05
N PHE A 225 -1.55 25.32 7.55
CA PHE A 225 -2.20 24.02 7.49
C PHE A 225 -3.00 23.86 6.19
N VAL A 226 -2.76 22.76 5.47
CA VAL A 226 -3.45 22.40 4.23
C VAL A 226 -4.13 21.05 4.41
N GLY A 227 -5.43 20.98 4.09
CA GLY A 227 -6.21 19.75 4.10
C GLY A 227 -7.36 19.81 5.10
N GLY A 228 -7.60 18.69 5.77
CA GLY A 228 -8.79 18.43 6.58
C GLY A 228 -9.53 17.16 6.14
N LEU A 229 -10.80 17.07 6.51
CA LEU A 229 -11.65 15.95 6.17
C LEU A 229 -12.25 16.09 4.77
N GLN A 230 -12.12 15.04 3.96
CA GLN A 230 -12.84 14.91 2.70
C GLN A 230 -14.34 15.05 2.93
N VAL A 231 -14.99 15.81 2.05
CA VAL A 231 -16.39 16.18 2.17
C VAL A 231 -17.30 15.01 1.79
N ASN A 232 -18.12 14.56 2.73
CA ASN A 232 -19.28 13.69 2.51
C ASN A 232 -20.39 14.03 3.51
N GLU A 233 -21.55 13.41 3.38
CA GLU A 233 -22.71 13.73 4.24
C GLU A 233 -22.42 13.49 5.74
N PHE A 234 -21.67 12.42 6.06
CA PHE A 234 -21.29 12.12 7.43
C PHE A 234 -20.32 13.17 8.00
N SER A 235 -19.28 13.54 7.24
CA SER A 235 -18.28 14.52 7.69
C SER A 235 -18.87 15.93 7.82
N LYS A 236 -19.77 16.33 6.91
CA LYS A 236 -20.48 17.62 6.97
C LYS A 236 -21.32 17.74 8.24
N THR A 237 -22.01 16.67 8.58
CA THR A 237 -22.94 16.66 9.72
C THR A 237 -22.19 16.66 11.06
N ASN A 238 -21.14 15.85 11.17
CA ASN A 238 -20.51 15.58 12.47
C ASN A 238 -19.24 16.41 12.74
N TYR A 239 -18.55 16.86 11.68
CA TYR A 239 -17.26 17.55 11.80
C TYR A 239 -17.13 18.75 10.82
N PRO A 240 -18.11 19.68 10.79
CA PRO A 240 -18.12 20.80 9.84
C PRO A 240 -16.88 21.70 9.96
N ASP A 241 -16.31 21.84 11.17
CA ASP A 241 -15.11 22.62 11.45
C ASP A 241 -13.82 22.00 10.86
N CYS A 242 -13.84 20.70 10.57
CA CYS A 242 -12.67 19.95 10.12
C CYS A 242 -12.61 19.75 8.60
N LEU A 243 -13.61 20.18 7.84
CA LEU A 243 -13.67 19.96 6.39
C LEU A 243 -12.48 20.61 5.67
N THR A 244 -12.02 19.93 4.61
CA THR A 244 -11.05 20.47 3.65
C THR A 244 -11.75 21.32 2.59
N THR A 245 -11.09 22.37 2.13
CA THR A 245 -11.48 23.13 0.94
C THR A 245 -10.81 22.61 -0.34
N ARG A 246 -9.92 21.62 -0.20
CA ARG A 246 -9.13 21.08 -1.30
C ARG A 246 -9.82 19.89 -1.96
N GLN A 247 -9.49 19.67 -3.24
CA GLN A 247 -10.03 18.54 -3.98
C GLN A 247 -9.46 17.21 -3.45
N ALA A 248 -10.31 16.18 -3.47
CA ALA A 248 -9.98 14.86 -2.95
C ALA A 248 -9.57 13.86 -4.05
N ASP A 249 -9.55 14.28 -5.32
CA ASP A 249 -9.10 13.40 -6.40
C ASP A 249 -7.59 13.14 -6.31
N ARG A 250 -7.17 12.04 -6.95
CA ARG A 250 -5.81 11.51 -6.84
C ARG A 250 -4.74 12.48 -7.33
N TRP A 251 -4.99 13.20 -8.42
CA TRP A 251 -4.00 14.10 -9.02
C TRP A 251 -3.84 15.38 -8.23
N SER A 252 -4.95 15.97 -7.79
CA SER A 252 -4.91 17.11 -6.86
C SER A 252 -4.21 16.75 -5.56
N PHE A 253 -4.43 15.53 -5.03
CA PHE A 253 -3.74 15.07 -3.83
C PHE A 253 -2.23 14.96 -4.03
N ILE A 254 -1.75 14.37 -5.12
CA ILE A 254 -0.31 14.27 -5.41
C ILE A 254 0.32 15.65 -5.56
N SER A 255 -0.36 16.56 -6.26
CA SER A 255 0.08 17.95 -6.40
C SER A 255 0.23 18.62 -5.03
N MET A 256 -0.75 18.43 -4.13
CA MET A 256 -0.65 18.92 -2.76
C MET A 256 0.50 18.26 -1.98
N VAL A 257 0.71 16.95 -2.11
CA VAL A 257 1.85 16.28 -1.46
C VAL A 257 3.15 16.92 -1.90
N LYS A 258 3.34 17.11 -3.21
CA LYS A 258 4.58 17.66 -3.78
C LYS A 258 4.79 19.15 -3.46
N SER A 259 3.72 19.93 -3.24
CA SER A 259 3.85 21.36 -2.95
C SER A 259 4.06 21.70 -1.47
N ASN A 260 3.76 20.79 -0.54
CA ASN A 260 3.89 21.05 0.90
C ASN A 260 5.15 20.38 1.47
N LEU A 261 5.83 21.03 2.42
CA LEU A 261 7.06 20.50 3.03
C LEU A 261 6.80 19.28 3.91
N ILE A 262 5.74 19.33 4.71
CA ILE A 262 5.40 18.32 5.71
C ILE A 262 4.14 17.57 5.29
N ALA A 263 4.17 16.25 5.39
CA ALA A 263 3.00 15.40 5.21
C ALA A 263 2.74 14.60 6.50
N VAL A 264 1.56 14.78 7.08
CA VAL A 264 1.15 14.09 8.31
C VAL A 264 0.48 12.76 7.95
N GLU A 265 0.86 11.71 8.67
CA GLU A 265 0.33 10.37 8.47
C GLU A 265 -0.19 9.76 9.77
N THR A 266 -1.42 9.26 9.71
CA THR A 266 -2.07 8.53 10.82
C THR A 266 -2.48 7.14 10.36
N ARG A 267 -2.67 6.23 11.32
CA ARG A 267 -3.17 4.88 11.06
C ARG A 267 -4.50 4.84 10.30
N GLY A 268 -4.66 3.78 9.52
CA GLY A 268 -5.89 3.36 8.88
C GLY A 268 -6.82 2.61 9.83
N LEU A 269 -7.84 1.97 9.27
CA LEU A 269 -8.61 0.95 10.00
C LEU A 269 -7.70 -0.22 10.38
N HIS A 270 -8.06 -0.98 11.42
CA HIS A 270 -7.27 -2.14 11.87
C HIS A 270 -5.82 -1.83 12.25
N TYR A 271 -5.52 -0.58 12.62
CA TYR A 271 -4.18 -0.06 12.88
C TYR A 271 -3.23 -0.18 11.67
N SER A 272 -3.74 -0.34 10.44
CA SER A 272 -2.89 -0.46 9.25
C SER A 272 -2.14 0.83 8.94
N THR A 273 -0.93 0.71 8.40
CA THR A 273 -0.27 1.86 7.79
C THR A 273 -1.01 2.22 6.51
N SER A 274 -1.34 3.50 6.34
CA SER A 274 -2.03 3.93 5.14
C SER A 274 -1.06 3.91 3.95
N TRP A 275 -1.63 3.85 2.76
CA TRP A 275 -0.85 3.87 1.52
C TRP A 275 -0.13 5.20 1.28
N LYS A 276 -0.55 6.27 1.96
CA LYS A 276 0.06 7.59 1.80
C LYS A 276 1.51 7.62 2.27
N MET A 277 1.89 6.78 3.23
CA MET A 277 3.27 6.68 3.69
C MET A 277 4.25 6.50 2.53
N GLY A 278 3.98 5.53 1.63
CA GLY A 278 4.82 5.30 0.46
C GLY A 278 4.80 6.45 -0.55
N GLU A 279 3.66 7.12 -0.69
CA GLU A 279 3.52 8.30 -1.57
C GLU A 279 4.31 9.51 -1.06
N TYR A 280 4.31 9.73 0.25
CA TYR A 280 5.06 10.82 0.88
C TYR A 280 6.58 10.61 0.78
N MET A 281 7.02 9.35 0.91
CA MET A 281 8.43 8.99 0.72
C MET A 281 8.85 9.16 -0.75
N ALA A 282 8.01 8.72 -1.70
CA ALA A 282 8.26 8.91 -3.13
C ALA A 282 8.39 10.40 -3.49
N ALA A 283 7.53 11.24 -2.92
CA ALA A 283 7.58 12.69 -3.10
C ALA A 283 8.68 13.39 -2.27
N ALA A 284 9.53 12.66 -1.55
CA ALA A 284 10.61 13.22 -0.72
C ALA A 284 10.15 14.31 0.27
N ARG A 285 9.03 14.07 0.98
CA ARG A 285 8.49 15.01 1.99
C ARG A 285 8.99 14.70 3.39
N CYS A 286 8.95 15.70 4.27
CA CYS A 286 9.11 15.45 5.71
C CYS A 286 7.85 14.75 6.22
N ILE A 287 8.01 13.58 6.82
CA ILE A 287 6.87 12.79 7.29
C ILE A 287 6.76 12.91 8.80
N VAL A 288 5.61 13.35 9.29
CA VAL A 288 5.25 13.35 10.71
C VAL A 288 4.19 12.28 10.90
N SER A 289 4.49 11.22 11.66
CA SER A 289 3.63 10.04 11.68
C SER A 289 3.52 9.36 13.03
N GLU A 290 2.39 8.71 13.28
CA GLU A 290 2.29 7.73 14.35
C GLU A 290 3.28 6.56 14.11
N PRO A 291 3.80 5.92 15.17
CA PRO A 291 4.58 4.71 15.03
C PRO A 291 3.77 3.63 14.27
N PRO A 292 4.30 3.07 13.17
CA PRO A 292 3.66 1.92 12.53
C PRO A 292 3.55 0.78 13.52
N ARG A 293 2.34 0.23 13.66
CA ARG A 293 2.12 -0.94 14.52
C ARG A 293 2.66 -2.23 13.90
N HIS A 294 2.65 -2.32 12.56
CA HIS A 294 2.98 -3.55 11.85
C HIS A 294 4.47 -3.74 11.67
N GLU A 295 4.85 -5.00 11.56
CA GLU A 295 6.21 -5.44 11.29
C GLU A 295 6.67 -4.97 9.90
N LEU A 296 7.73 -4.16 9.85
CA LEU A 296 8.33 -3.66 8.62
C LEU A 296 9.64 -4.38 8.30
N PRO A 297 9.94 -4.67 7.01
CA PRO A 297 11.22 -5.24 6.61
C PRO A 297 12.42 -4.39 7.06
N VAL A 298 12.26 -3.06 6.97
CA VAL A 298 13.20 -2.06 7.46
C VAL A 298 12.44 -1.18 8.47
N PRO A 299 12.90 -1.00 9.72
CA PRO A 299 12.21 -0.15 10.68
C PRO A 299 12.23 1.34 10.27
N LEU A 300 11.16 2.08 10.59
CA LEU A 300 11.18 3.53 10.56
C LEU A 300 11.77 4.09 11.86
N GLU A 301 12.75 4.97 11.72
CA GLU A 301 13.52 5.55 12.82
C GLU A 301 13.09 7.01 13.03
N ASP A 302 12.87 7.37 14.30
CA ASP A 302 12.45 8.71 14.68
C ASP A 302 13.61 9.71 14.54
N GLY A 303 13.34 10.90 13.98
CA GLY A 303 14.35 11.91 13.68
C GLY A 303 15.33 11.52 12.54
N VAL A 304 15.13 10.36 11.92
CA VAL A 304 15.92 9.88 10.78
C VAL A 304 15.05 9.78 9.55
N HIS A 305 14.04 8.90 9.54
CA HIS A 305 13.15 8.69 8.40
C HIS A 305 11.86 9.50 8.54
N VAL A 306 11.36 9.63 9.77
CA VAL A 306 10.10 10.30 10.12
C VAL A 306 10.26 11.02 11.46
N MET A 307 9.37 11.96 11.76
CA MET A 307 9.16 12.45 13.13
C MET A 307 7.95 11.74 13.73
N LYS A 308 8.13 11.04 14.85
CA LYS A 308 7.06 10.26 15.48
C LYS A 308 6.25 11.09 16.46
N PHE A 309 4.95 10.77 16.57
CA PHE A 309 4.08 11.33 17.59
C PHE A 309 3.08 10.30 18.10
N THR A 310 2.59 10.49 19.32
CA THR A 310 1.57 9.69 19.99
C THR A 310 0.43 10.53 20.55
N THR A 311 0.54 11.85 20.48
CA THR A 311 -0.50 12.83 20.85
C THR A 311 -0.64 13.92 19.77
N PRO A 312 -1.78 14.63 19.71
CA PRO A 312 -1.91 15.78 18.82
C PRO A 312 -0.92 16.90 19.10
N ASP A 313 -0.59 17.14 20.37
CA ASP A 313 0.39 18.17 20.75
C ASP A 313 1.80 17.77 20.31
N GLU A 314 2.17 16.49 20.39
CA GLU A 314 3.42 15.98 19.83
C GLU A 314 3.46 16.10 18.31
N CYS A 315 2.33 15.87 17.61
CA CYS A 315 2.23 16.09 16.17
C CYS A 315 2.49 17.56 15.81
N VAL A 316 1.86 18.48 16.54
CA VAL A 316 2.07 19.92 16.40
C VAL A 316 3.53 20.29 16.66
N ALA A 317 4.12 19.84 17.76
CA ALA A 317 5.49 20.12 18.12
C ALA A 317 6.49 19.56 17.08
N ALA A 318 6.25 18.35 16.56
CA ALA A 318 7.04 17.76 15.49
C ALA A 318 6.96 18.60 14.21
N CYS A 319 5.76 19.05 13.82
CA CYS A 319 5.60 19.91 12.66
C CYS A 319 6.31 21.25 12.83
N ALA A 320 6.16 21.91 13.99
CA ALA A 320 6.82 23.17 14.31
C ALA A 320 8.34 23.03 14.21
N ARG A 321 8.91 21.99 14.83
CA ARG A 321 10.35 21.71 14.77
C ARG A 321 10.86 21.56 13.34
N VAL A 322 10.12 20.87 12.48
CA VAL A 322 10.51 20.70 11.06
C VAL A 322 10.42 22.01 10.28
N LEU A 323 9.42 22.85 10.56
CA LEU A 323 9.30 24.18 9.94
C LEU A 323 10.42 25.14 10.37
N ASP A 324 10.85 25.05 11.63
CA ASP A 324 11.83 25.96 12.22
C ASP A 324 13.30 25.52 11.99
N ASP A 325 13.54 24.26 11.59
CA ASP A 325 14.87 23.70 11.32
C ASP A 325 14.99 23.18 9.87
N PRO A 326 15.47 24.03 8.93
CA PRO A 326 15.70 23.63 7.54
C PRO A 326 16.71 22.49 7.37
N THR A 327 17.66 22.33 8.31
CA THR A 327 18.66 21.26 8.24
C THR A 327 18.02 19.91 8.57
N LEU A 328 17.18 19.88 9.62
CA LEU A 328 16.36 18.72 9.94
C LEU A 328 15.41 18.39 8.79
N ALA A 329 14.73 19.40 8.21
CA ALA A 329 13.83 19.20 7.09
C ALA A 329 14.55 18.57 5.89
N ALA A 330 15.71 19.10 5.50
CA ALA A 330 16.52 18.55 4.40
C ALA A 330 16.94 17.10 4.68
N LYS A 331 17.38 16.80 5.92
CA LYS A 331 17.76 15.45 6.34
C LYS A 331 16.59 14.48 6.26
N LEU A 332 15.42 14.85 6.80
CA LEU A 332 14.23 13.99 6.78
C LEU A 332 13.76 13.70 5.35
N ARG A 333 13.72 14.72 4.48
CA ARG A 333 13.35 14.54 3.06
C ARG A 333 14.30 13.59 2.35
N HIS A 334 15.61 13.78 2.54
CA HIS A 334 16.62 12.93 1.93
C HIS A 334 16.48 11.48 2.40
N ASN A 335 16.38 11.27 3.71
CA ASN A 335 16.29 9.93 4.28
C ASN A 335 14.96 9.22 3.94
N ALA A 336 13.83 9.92 3.93
CA ALA A 336 12.55 9.36 3.52
C ALA A 336 12.57 8.93 2.05
N HIS A 337 13.15 9.77 1.18
CA HIS A 337 13.33 9.43 -0.23
C HIS A 337 14.31 8.28 -0.43
N GLN A 338 15.41 8.24 0.32
CA GLN A 338 16.36 7.14 0.27
C GLN A 338 15.72 5.82 0.71
N TYR A 339 14.93 5.85 1.79
CA TYR A 339 14.12 4.71 2.22
C TYR A 339 13.17 4.25 1.10
N TYR A 340 12.56 5.18 0.37
CA TYR A 340 11.75 4.85 -0.80
C TYR A 340 12.55 4.15 -1.88
N LEU A 341 13.68 4.72 -2.31
CA LEU A 341 14.54 4.15 -3.34
C LEU A 341 15.07 2.77 -2.94
N ASP A 342 15.31 2.55 -1.65
CA ASP A 342 15.91 1.32 -1.16
C ASP A 342 14.89 0.20 -0.92
N ASP A 343 13.69 0.47 -0.39
CA ASP A 343 12.77 -0.61 0.02
C ASP A 343 11.31 -0.46 -0.44
N VAL A 344 10.89 0.74 -0.89
CA VAL A 344 9.46 0.99 -1.22
C VAL A 344 9.20 1.10 -2.71
N ARG A 345 10.14 1.61 -3.51
CA ARG A 345 9.98 1.78 -4.96
C ARG A 345 9.58 0.43 -5.59
N PRO A 346 8.52 0.36 -6.43
CA PRO A 346 7.92 -0.92 -6.82
C PRO A 346 8.90 -1.98 -7.33
N ALA A 347 9.75 -1.63 -8.29
CA ALA A 347 10.72 -2.57 -8.86
C ALA A 347 11.73 -3.08 -7.81
N VAL A 348 12.24 -2.16 -6.98
CA VAL A 348 13.25 -2.47 -5.96
C VAL A 348 12.67 -3.40 -4.89
N ARG A 349 11.47 -3.09 -4.41
CA ARG A 349 10.79 -3.91 -3.42
C ARG A 349 10.53 -5.31 -3.96
N VAL A 350 9.94 -5.43 -5.15
CA VAL A 350 9.66 -6.73 -5.76
C VAL A 350 10.96 -7.51 -5.99
N ALA A 351 12.04 -6.86 -6.44
CA ALA A 351 13.34 -7.52 -6.62
C ALA A 351 13.89 -8.09 -5.31
N LYS A 352 13.85 -7.31 -4.21
CA LYS A 352 14.26 -7.78 -2.88
C LYS A 352 13.44 -8.98 -2.41
N ARG A 353 12.11 -8.92 -2.55
CA ARG A 353 11.22 -10.03 -2.13
C ARG A 353 11.40 -11.28 -2.98
N LEU A 354 11.69 -11.14 -4.28
CA LEU A 354 11.99 -12.28 -5.15
C LEU A 354 13.38 -12.88 -4.86
N ALA A 355 14.39 -12.05 -4.59
CA ALA A 355 15.74 -12.51 -4.27
C ALA A 355 15.81 -13.22 -2.92
N SER A 356 15.03 -12.76 -1.93
CA SER A 356 14.96 -13.43 -0.61
C SER A 356 14.40 -14.85 -0.67
N LEU A 357 13.68 -15.22 -1.74
CA LEU A 357 13.15 -16.59 -1.91
C LEU A 357 14.27 -17.64 -2.06
N PHE A 358 15.44 -17.21 -2.53
CA PHE A 358 16.57 -18.07 -2.89
C PHE A 358 17.88 -17.66 -2.22
N ASN A 359 17.82 -16.79 -1.19
CA ASN A 359 19.00 -16.25 -0.49
C ASN A 359 20.03 -15.60 -1.44
N ARG A 360 19.56 -14.85 -2.45
CA ARG A 360 20.41 -14.14 -3.42
C ARG A 360 20.45 -12.65 -3.12
N ALA A 361 21.46 -11.97 -3.68
CA ALA A 361 21.41 -10.51 -3.80
C ALA A 361 20.26 -10.10 -4.74
N ALA A 362 19.67 -8.92 -4.49
CA ALA A 362 18.59 -8.39 -5.34
C ALA A 362 19.07 -8.20 -6.79
N VAL A 363 18.20 -8.53 -7.76
CA VAL A 363 18.48 -8.60 -9.21
C VAL A 363 18.26 -7.27 -9.91
#